data_AF-A0A0G1QP05-F1
#
_entry.id   AF-A0A0G1QP05-F1
#
_cell.length_a   1.000
_cell.length_b   1.000
_cell.length_c   1.000
_cell.angle_alpha   90.00
_cell.angle_beta   90.00
_cell.angle_gamma   90.00
#
_symmetry.space_group_name_H-M   'P 1'
#
loop_
_entity.id
_entity.type
_entity.pdbx_description
1 polymer ?
#
loop_
_entity_poly.entity_id
_entity_poly.type
_entity_poly.pdbx_seq_one_letter_code
_entity_poly.pdbx_strand_id
1 'polypeptide(L)'
;MDYAVTSGTASGSGTDYTLTSGTATVTKGGTTTNISVTVVNDSLDEANETFTVTLSNAGNSSLGTNTTHTYTITDNDDAPAIAFTASTSSGSEATSPVTIQVSLATASGLDATVDYAVTSGTASGSGTDYTLTSGTASITAGNTSTTISATINNDTLDEDDETFVVTLSRSLSGKHF
;
A
#
# COMPACT_ATOMS: atom_id res chain seq x y z
N MET A 1 12.04 -20.89 -31.42
CA MET A 1 12.03 -21.33 -30.02
C MET A 1 10.77 -20.81 -29.40
N ASP A 2 10.18 -21.56 -28.49
CA ASP A 2 8.97 -21.14 -27.81
C ASP A 2 9.38 -20.46 -26.50
N TYR A 3 8.57 -19.49 -26.05
CA TYR A 3 8.73 -18.90 -24.73
C TYR A 3 7.37 -18.86 -24.03
N ALA A 4 7.37 -19.27 -22.77
CA ALA A 4 6.21 -19.19 -21.88
C ALA A 4 6.40 -18.03 -20.90
N VAL A 5 5.35 -17.23 -20.75
CA VAL A 5 5.29 -16.13 -19.78
C VAL A 5 4.47 -16.61 -18.60
N THR A 6 5.03 -16.53 -17.41
CA THR A 6 4.36 -16.88 -16.16
C THR A 6 4.40 -15.67 -15.24
N SER A 7 3.23 -15.20 -14.82
CA SER A 7 3.10 -14.16 -13.80
C SER A 7 3.82 -14.55 -12.52
N GLY A 8 4.52 -13.60 -11.92
CA GLY A 8 5.01 -13.69 -10.54
C GLY A 8 4.07 -12.88 -9.65
N THR A 9 4.62 -11.86 -8.99
CA THR A 9 3.81 -10.84 -8.32
C THR A 9 3.18 -9.86 -9.32
N ALA A 10 3.84 -9.61 -10.45
CA ALA A 10 3.29 -8.79 -11.53
C ALA A 10 2.23 -9.58 -12.32
N SER A 11 1.10 -8.94 -12.55
CA SER A 11 -0.02 -9.33 -13.38
C SER A 11 0.14 -8.83 -14.82
N GLY A 12 -0.04 -9.75 -15.77
CA GLY A 12 -0.03 -9.44 -17.20
C GLY A 12 -1.34 -8.80 -17.68
N SER A 13 -1.54 -8.80 -19.01
CA SER A 13 -2.75 -8.26 -19.67
C SER A 13 -2.97 -6.75 -19.47
N GLY A 14 -1.91 -6.00 -19.20
CA GLY A 14 -1.96 -4.55 -19.09
C GLY A 14 -2.31 -4.03 -17.69
N THR A 15 -2.23 -4.87 -16.65
CA THR A 15 -2.14 -4.39 -15.27
C THR A 15 -0.74 -3.83 -15.05
N ASP A 16 0.29 -4.70 -14.95
CA ASP A 16 1.67 -4.26 -14.68
C ASP A 16 2.53 -4.38 -15.94
N TYR A 17 2.19 -5.32 -16.82
CA TYR A 17 2.83 -5.47 -18.12
C TYR A 17 1.92 -6.09 -19.19
N THR A 18 2.33 -5.90 -20.44
CA THR A 18 1.76 -6.58 -21.61
C THR A 18 2.85 -7.42 -22.29
N LEU A 19 2.77 -8.73 -22.08
CA LEU A 19 3.55 -9.74 -22.79
C LEU A 19 2.77 -11.07 -22.74
N THR A 20 2.63 -11.74 -23.88
CA THR A 20 2.00 -13.06 -23.98
C THR A 20 3.01 -14.11 -24.41
N SER A 21 2.82 -15.36 -23.94
CA SER A 21 3.56 -16.53 -24.44
C SER A 21 3.51 -16.60 -25.96
N GLY A 22 4.59 -17.10 -26.57
CA GLY A 22 4.70 -17.11 -28.02
C GLY A 22 5.96 -17.78 -28.52
N THR A 23 6.43 -17.34 -29.67
CA THR A 23 7.66 -17.85 -30.29
C THR A 23 8.61 -16.72 -30.60
N ALA A 24 9.91 -16.99 -30.45
CA ALA A 24 10.99 -16.11 -30.86
C ALA A 24 11.86 -16.83 -31.90
N THR A 25 12.38 -16.08 -32.88
CA THR A 25 13.19 -16.64 -33.97
C THR A 25 14.47 -15.84 -34.13
N VAL A 26 15.62 -16.49 -33.93
CA VAL A 26 16.90 -15.94 -34.35
C VAL A 26 17.04 -16.21 -35.85
N THR A 27 17.12 -15.15 -36.64
CA THR A 27 17.19 -15.26 -38.11
C THR A 27 18.53 -15.81 -38.58
N LYS A 28 18.57 -16.41 -39.77
CA LYS A 28 19.81 -16.93 -40.38
C LYS A 28 20.89 -15.84 -40.41
N GLY A 29 22.10 -16.20 -39.95
CA GLY A 29 23.24 -15.28 -39.86
C GLY A 29 23.21 -14.36 -38.63
N GLY A 30 22.10 -14.34 -37.88
CA GLY A 30 21.98 -13.67 -36.60
C GLY A 30 22.39 -14.58 -35.44
N THR A 31 22.66 -13.96 -34.30
CA THR A 31 22.98 -14.64 -33.05
C THR A 31 22.02 -14.25 -31.92
N THR A 32 21.10 -13.30 -32.16
CA THR A 32 20.19 -12.75 -31.16
C THR A 32 18.80 -12.48 -31.73
N THR A 33 17.81 -12.44 -30.86
CA THR A 33 16.45 -11.92 -31.08
C THR A 33 15.94 -11.36 -29.76
N ASN A 34 15.03 -10.38 -29.81
CA ASN A 34 14.42 -9.81 -28.62
C ASN A 34 13.02 -10.41 -28.40
N ILE A 35 12.65 -10.61 -27.14
CA ILE A 35 11.27 -10.76 -26.69
C ILE A 35 10.91 -9.42 -26.04
N SER A 36 9.95 -8.69 -26.62
CA SER A 36 9.63 -7.33 -26.19
C SER A 36 8.44 -7.33 -25.22
N VAL A 37 8.61 -6.74 -24.06
CA VAL A 37 7.56 -6.49 -23.06
C VAL A 37 7.25 -5.00 -23.00
N THR A 38 5.99 -4.64 -22.77
CA THR A 38 5.60 -3.28 -22.40
C THR A 38 5.26 -3.29 -20.91
N VAL A 39 5.92 -2.46 -20.11
CA VAL A 39 5.58 -2.22 -18.70
C VAL A 39 4.56 -1.08 -18.63
N VAL A 40 3.59 -1.21 -17.74
CA VAL A 40 2.57 -0.18 -17.49
C VAL A 40 3.11 0.73 -16.39
N ASN A 41 3.07 2.05 -16.63
CA ASN A 41 3.39 3.05 -15.62
C ASN A 41 2.09 3.66 -15.14
N ASP A 42 1.87 3.72 -13.83
CA ASP A 42 0.75 4.43 -13.25
C ASP A 42 1.20 5.42 -12.17
N SER A 43 0.45 5.53 -11.08
CA SER A 43 0.71 6.45 -9.96
C SER A 43 0.48 5.80 -8.60
N LEU A 44 0.37 4.46 -8.58
CA LEU A 44 0.07 3.68 -7.39
C LEU A 44 1.40 3.25 -6.76
N ASP A 45 1.68 3.70 -5.53
CA ASP A 45 2.86 3.25 -4.78
C ASP A 45 2.76 1.75 -4.48
N GLU A 46 3.68 0.96 -5.00
CA GLU A 46 3.62 -0.51 -5.04
C GLU A 46 4.95 -1.13 -4.62
N ALA A 47 4.93 -2.43 -4.30
CA ALA A 47 6.18 -3.16 -4.14
C ALA A 47 6.78 -3.47 -5.51
N ASN A 48 8.10 -3.66 -5.57
CA ASN A 48 8.71 -4.22 -6.78
C ASN A 48 8.07 -5.57 -7.13
N GLU A 49 7.73 -5.71 -8.41
CA GLU A 49 7.02 -6.88 -8.90
C GLU A 49 7.83 -7.71 -9.89
N THR A 50 7.41 -8.94 -10.15
CA THR A 50 8.14 -9.84 -11.05
C THR A 50 7.24 -10.64 -11.97
N PHE A 51 7.76 -10.96 -13.15
CA PHE A 51 7.25 -12.03 -14.01
C PHE A 51 8.42 -12.84 -14.58
N THR A 52 8.14 -14.03 -15.10
CA THR A 52 9.16 -14.91 -15.66
C THR A 52 8.90 -15.27 -17.10
N VAL A 53 9.97 -15.39 -17.89
CA VAL A 53 9.97 -15.90 -19.25
C VAL A 53 10.82 -17.16 -19.29
N THR A 54 10.21 -18.29 -19.68
CA THR A 54 10.90 -19.58 -19.79
C THR A 54 10.95 -20.05 -21.24
N LEU A 55 12.16 -20.29 -21.74
CA LEU A 55 12.41 -20.80 -23.09
C LEU A 55 12.17 -22.32 -23.15
N SER A 56 11.60 -22.76 -24.26
CA SER A 56 11.40 -24.17 -24.59
C SER A 56 11.51 -24.41 -26.09
N ASN A 57 11.49 -25.67 -26.52
CA ASN A 57 11.44 -26.08 -27.94
C ASN A 57 12.47 -25.34 -28.82
N ALA A 58 13.76 -25.54 -28.54
CA ALA A 58 14.88 -24.84 -29.20
C ALA A 58 15.10 -25.18 -30.70
N GLY A 59 14.15 -25.82 -31.37
CA GLY A 59 14.18 -26.10 -32.81
C GLY A 59 15.45 -26.86 -33.23
N ASN A 60 16.22 -26.29 -34.16
CA ASN A 60 17.48 -26.86 -34.68
C ASN A 60 18.69 -26.60 -33.77
N SER A 61 18.46 -26.29 -32.50
CA SER A 61 19.49 -25.98 -31.51
C SER A 61 19.13 -26.62 -30.16
N SER A 62 20.05 -26.55 -29.20
CA SER A 62 19.81 -26.93 -27.82
C SER A 62 19.62 -25.69 -26.95
N LEU A 63 18.80 -25.81 -25.90
CA LEU A 63 18.77 -24.81 -24.84
C LEU A 63 20.14 -24.77 -24.12
N GLY A 64 20.56 -23.57 -23.74
CA GLY A 64 21.71 -23.37 -22.85
C GLY A 64 21.33 -23.58 -21.38
N THR A 65 22.18 -23.11 -20.46
CA THR A 65 21.95 -23.23 -19.01
C THR A 65 20.88 -22.27 -18.48
N ASN A 66 20.80 -21.06 -19.05
CA ASN A 66 19.87 -20.03 -18.61
C ASN A 66 18.62 -20.04 -19.48
N THR A 67 17.65 -20.87 -19.12
CA THR A 67 16.37 -20.99 -19.86
C THR A 67 15.24 -20.19 -19.26
N THR A 68 15.40 -19.72 -18.02
CA THR A 68 14.41 -18.91 -17.32
C THR A 68 15.01 -17.54 -17.02
N HIS A 69 14.26 -16.49 -17.35
CA HIS A 69 14.59 -15.11 -17.08
C HIS A 69 13.49 -14.51 -16.19
N THR A 70 13.86 -14.02 -15.01
CA THR A 70 12.98 -13.24 -14.16
C THR A 70 13.19 -11.76 -14.45
N TYR A 71 12.12 -11.07 -14.80
CA TYR A 71 12.10 -9.63 -14.98
C TYR A 71 11.49 -8.99 -13.73
N THR A 72 12.15 -7.95 -13.19
CA THR A 72 11.65 -7.17 -12.07
C THR A 72 11.17 -5.82 -12.58
N ILE A 73 9.91 -5.50 -12.30
CA ILE A 73 9.33 -4.17 -12.46
C ILE A 73 9.60 -3.42 -11.16
N THR A 74 10.34 -2.32 -11.25
CA THR A 74 10.64 -1.47 -10.09
C THR A 74 9.62 -0.37 -10.01
N ASP A 75 8.98 -0.23 -8.85
CA ASP A 75 8.11 0.90 -8.59
C ASP A 75 8.90 2.22 -8.60
N ASN A 76 8.27 3.27 -9.12
CA ASN A 76 8.82 4.61 -9.21
C ASN A 76 7.87 5.69 -8.68
N ASP A 77 6.82 5.30 -7.97
CA ASP A 77 5.87 6.21 -7.35
C ASP A 77 6.21 6.50 -5.88
N ASP A 78 5.87 7.70 -5.43
CA ASP A 78 6.13 8.13 -4.05
C ASP A 78 5.01 7.65 -3.13
N ALA A 79 5.38 7.13 -1.96
CA ALA A 79 4.42 6.78 -0.92
C ALA A 79 3.51 7.98 -0.53
N PRO A 80 2.18 7.81 -0.49
CA PRO A 80 1.26 8.91 -0.21
C PRO A 80 1.37 9.41 1.24
N ALA A 81 1.12 10.71 1.42
CA ALA A 81 1.14 11.33 2.74
C ALA A 81 -0.12 10.99 3.56
N ILE A 82 0.06 10.67 4.84
CA ILE A 82 -1.00 10.44 5.81
C ILE A 82 -1.32 11.73 6.57
N ALA A 83 -2.61 12.07 6.71
CA ALA A 83 -3.08 13.21 7.51
C ALA A 83 -4.45 12.94 8.16
N PHE A 84 -4.83 13.73 9.16
CA PHE A 84 -6.23 13.82 9.57
C PHE A 84 -7.05 14.53 8.48
N THR A 85 -8.32 14.14 8.34
CA THR A 85 -9.24 14.82 7.39
C THR A 85 -9.69 16.19 7.89
N ALA A 86 -9.64 16.42 9.20
CA ALA A 86 -9.94 17.70 9.83
C ALA A 86 -9.00 17.95 11.03
N SER A 87 -8.71 19.21 11.32
CA SER A 87 -7.90 19.60 12.48
C SER A 87 -8.63 19.49 13.82
N THR A 88 -9.97 19.50 13.79
CA THR A 88 -10.85 19.48 14.95
C THR A 88 -12.20 18.85 14.59
N SER A 89 -12.83 18.21 15.56
CA SER A 89 -14.22 17.72 15.51
C SER A 89 -14.87 17.90 16.87
N SER A 90 -16.20 17.96 16.91
CA SER A 90 -16.98 18.08 18.15
C SER A 90 -18.28 17.29 18.04
N GLY A 91 -18.86 16.93 19.18
CA GLY A 91 -20.07 16.13 19.28
C GLY A 91 -20.63 16.12 20.70
N SER A 92 -21.86 15.64 20.86
CA SER A 92 -22.46 15.44 22.18
C SER A 92 -21.84 14.21 22.84
N GLU A 93 -21.64 14.25 24.16
CA GLU A 93 -21.23 13.10 24.98
C GLU A 93 -22.16 11.87 24.80
N ALA A 94 -23.43 12.09 24.43
CA ALA A 94 -24.37 11.03 24.11
C ALA A 94 -24.05 10.25 22.82
N THR A 95 -23.06 10.71 22.03
CA THR A 95 -22.59 10.04 20.82
C THR A 95 -21.31 9.27 21.11
N SER A 96 -21.41 7.94 21.18
CA SER A 96 -20.28 7.07 21.45
C SER A 96 -20.41 5.75 20.65
N PRO A 97 -19.36 5.29 19.96
CA PRO A 97 -18.04 5.92 19.86
C PRO A 97 -18.03 7.12 18.90
N VAL A 98 -17.03 7.99 19.07
CA VAL A 98 -16.66 9.01 18.07
C VAL A 98 -15.48 8.53 17.25
N THR A 99 -15.44 8.91 15.97
CA THR A 99 -14.39 8.51 15.04
C THR A 99 -13.57 9.71 14.58
N ILE A 100 -12.25 9.55 14.58
CA ILE A 100 -11.27 10.51 14.08
C ILE A 100 -10.68 9.91 12.82
N GLN A 101 -11.01 10.49 11.66
CA GLN A 101 -10.62 9.94 10.38
C GLN A 101 -9.20 10.37 9.98
N VAL A 102 -8.43 9.39 9.50
CA VAL A 102 -7.08 9.54 8.96
C VAL A 102 -7.12 9.08 7.50
N SER A 103 -6.47 9.82 6.60
CA SER A 103 -6.54 9.58 5.15
C SER A 103 -5.22 9.75 4.42
N LEU A 104 -5.15 9.12 3.25
CA LEU A 104 -4.19 9.35 2.18
C LEU A 104 -4.81 10.26 1.09
N ALA A 105 -3.98 11.01 0.38
CA ALA A 105 -4.43 11.80 -0.78
C ALA A 105 -4.79 10.93 -1.99
N THR A 106 -4.10 9.79 -2.15
CA THR A 106 -4.30 8.76 -3.18
C THR A 106 -4.20 7.39 -2.53
N ALA A 107 -4.76 6.35 -3.17
CA ALA A 107 -4.55 4.99 -2.70
C ALA A 107 -3.07 4.59 -2.88
N SER A 108 -2.60 3.65 -2.06
CA SER A 108 -1.33 2.93 -2.24
C SER A 108 -1.63 1.45 -2.43
N GLY A 109 -0.81 0.75 -3.21
CA GLY A 109 -0.79 -0.71 -3.30
C GLY A 109 -0.19 -1.38 -2.07
N LEU A 110 0.33 -0.59 -1.12
CA LEU A 110 0.91 -1.01 0.14
C LEU A 110 0.06 -0.56 1.33
N ASP A 111 0.18 -1.29 2.44
CA ASP A 111 -0.38 -0.86 3.72
C ASP A 111 0.38 0.38 4.23
N ALA A 112 -0.35 1.44 4.52
CA ALA A 112 0.18 2.68 5.06
C ALA A 112 -0.13 2.77 6.57
N THR A 113 0.91 3.01 7.39
CA THR A 113 0.76 3.09 8.85
C THR A 113 1.22 4.43 9.39
N VAL A 114 0.55 4.91 10.43
CA VAL A 114 0.94 6.11 11.19
C VAL A 114 0.76 5.88 12.68
N ASP A 115 1.78 6.22 13.48
CA ASP A 115 1.67 6.21 14.94
C ASP A 115 0.93 7.48 15.39
N TYR A 116 0.00 7.33 16.32
CA TYR A 116 -0.71 8.44 16.94
C TYR A 116 -0.56 8.42 18.45
N ALA A 117 -0.39 9.61 19.02
CA ALA A 117 -0.34 9.84 20.46
C ALA A 117 -1.61 10.55 20.92
N VAL A 118 -2.16 10.10 22.04
CA VAL A 118 -3.31 10.72 22.71
C VAL A 118 -2.78 11.49 23.90
N THR A 119 -2.97 12.80 23.88
CA THR A 119 -2.59 13.70 24.98
C THR A 119 -3.84 14.35 25.55
N SER A 120 -3.86 14.54 26.86
CA SER A 120 -4.98 15.21 27.54
C SER A 120 -5.12 16.65 27.06
N GLY A 121 -6.36 17.07 26.79
CA GLY A 121 -6.75 18.47 26.77
C GLY A 121 -7.34 18.83 28.13
N THR A 122 -8.57 19.36 28.15
CA THR A 122 -9.34 19.55 29.39
C THR A 122 -10.03 18.27 29.87
N ALA A 123 -10.38 17.36 28.96
CA ALA A 123 -10.97 16.07 29.27
C ALA A 123 -9.92 15.10 29.86
N SER A 124 -10.35 14.30 30.83
CA SER A 124 -9.62 13.21 31.47
C SER A 124 -9.87 11.87 30.78
N GLY A 125 -8.78 11.21 30.41
CA GLY A 125 -8.83 9.87 29.81
C GLY A 125 -9.11 8.75 30.82
N SER A 126 -8.80 7.52 30.43
CA SER A 126 -8.94 6.31 31.28
C SER A 126 -10.37 6.02 31.75
N GLY A 127 -11.36 6.48 30.98
CA GLY A 127 -12.78 6.20 31.22
C GLY A 127 -13.47 7.18 32.16
N THR A 128 -12.81 8.28 32.56
CA THR A 128 -13.51 9.42 33.17
C THR A 128 -14.39 10.08 32.10
N ASP A 129 -13.80 10.75 31.11
CA ASP A 129 -14.56 11.43 30.05
C ASP A 129 -14.46 10.65 28.73
N TYR A 130 -13.32 10.00 28.50
CA TYR A 130 -13.12 9.15 27.32
C TYR A 130 -12.19 7.96 27.56
N THR A 131 -12.33 6.95 26.71
CA THR A 131 -11.39 5.83 26.58
C THR A 131 -10.81 5.82 25.16
N LEU A 132 -9.55 6.23 25.06
CA LEU A 132 -8.72 6.12 23.86
C LEU A 132 -7.25 6.05 24.31
N THR A 133 -6.47 5.14 23.74
CA THR A 133 -5.03 5.01 24.01
C THR A 133 -4.22 5.31 22.75
N SER A 134 -3.00 5.81 22.89
CA SER A 134 -2.03 5.91 21.79
C SER A 134 -1.84 4.56 21.08
N GLY A 135 -1.53 4.59 19.80
CA GLY A 135 -1.39 3.38 19.00
C GLY A 135 -0.96 3.66 17.56
N THR A 136 -1.26 2.72 16.66
CA THR A 136 -0.96 2.84 15.24
C THR A 136 -2.26 2.73 14.45
N ALA A 137 -2.50 3.66 13.53
CA ALA A 137 -3.56 3.57 12.55
C ALA A 137 -3.01 2.95 11.26
N SER A 138 -3.77 2.03 10.65
CA SER A 138 -3.41 1.38 9.39
C SER A 138 -4.48 1.64 8.34
N ILE A 139 -4.05 2.10 7.18
CA ILE A 139 -4.85 2.20 5.95
C ILE A 139 -4.35 1.06 5.06
N THR A 140 -5.20 0.05 4.87
CA THR A 140 -4.83 -1.12 4.08
C THR A 140 -4.74 -0.80 2.60
N ALA A 141 -3.89 -1.54 1.87
CA ALA A 141 -3.70 -1.39 0.43
C ALA A 141 -5.03 -1.23 -0.33
N GLY A 142 -5.05 -0.30 -1.27
CA GLY A 142 -6.22 0.07 -2.07
C GLY A 142 -7.24 0.98 -1.38
N ASN A 143 -7.16 1.18 -0.06
CA ASN A 143 -8.02 2.13 0.66
C ASN A 143 -7.33 3.50 0.81
N THR A 144 -8.15 4.53 1.01
CA THR A 144 -7.67 5.92 1.19
C THR A 144 -7.90 6.46 2.60
N SER A 145 -8.59 5.72 3.48
CA SER A 145 -8.81 6.18 4.85
C SER A 145 -9.06 5.06 5.83
N THR A 146 -8.86 5.38 7.10
CA THR A 146 -9.19 4.57 8.27
C THR A 146 -9.68 5.49 9.39
N THR A 147 -10.16 4.92 10.50
CA THR A 147 -10.64 5.71 11.64
C THR A 147 -10.01 5.25 12.94
N ILE A 148 -9.61 6.21 13.78
CA ILE A 148 -9.29 6.01 15.19
C ILE A 148 -10.60 6.18 15.97
N SER A 149 -10.95 5.22 16.82
CA SER A 149 -12.22 5.21 17.56
C SER A 149 -12.00 5.52 19.04
N ALA A 150 -12.69 6.53 19.56
CA ALA A 150 -12.70 6.86 20.99
C ALA A 150 -14.09 6.59 21.58
N THR A 151 -14.14 5.93 22.73
CA THR A 151 -15.38 5.80 23.49
C THR A 151 -15.52 7.04 24.37
N ILE A 152 -16.64 7.75 24.25
CA ILE A 152 -16.99 8.86 25.13
C ILE A 152 -17.86 8.32 26.26
N ASN A 153 -17.58 8.75 27.50
CA ASN A 153 -18.44 8.50 28.65
C ASN A 153 -19.54 9.56 28.65
N ASN A 154 -20.79 9.12 28.78
CA ASN A 154 -21.93 10.01 28.89
C ASN A 154 -22.46 9.92 30.32
N ASP A 155 -22.44 11.01 31.05
CA ASP A 155 -22.96 11.01 32.41
C ASP A 155 -24.06 12.07 32.64
N THR A 156 -24.24 12.49 33.89
CA THR A 156 -25.31 13.42 34.28
C THR A 156 -24.77 14.69 34.94
N LEU A 157 -23.45 14.78 35.07
CA LEU A 157 -22.78 15.95 35.60
C LEU A 157 -22.84 17.06 34.55
N ASP A 158 -23.13 18.28 35.02
CA ASP A 158 -23.08 19.46 34.15
C ASP A 158 -21.65 19.99 34.18
N GLU A 159 -20.96 19.83 33.05
CA GLU A 159 -19.55 20.19 32.86
C GLU A 159 -19.41 21.22 31.74
N ASP A 160 -18.28 21.94 31.73
CA ASP A 160 -17.92 22.80 30.60
C ASP A 160 -17.52 21.95 29.38
N ASP A 161 -17.55 22.52 28.16
CA ASP A 161 -17.06 21.82 26.97
C ASP A 161 -15.59 21.39 27.12
N GLU A 162 -15.33 20.10 26.92
CA GLU A 162 -14.00 19.51 27.10
C GLU A 162 -13.33 19.05 25.81
N THR A 163 -12.02 18.80 25.88
CA THR A 163 -11.19 18.42 24.73
C THR A 163 -10.15 17.35 25.07
N PHE A 164 -9.81 16.51 24.10
CA PHE A 164 -8.58 15.72 24.08
C PHE A 164 -7.88 15.91 22.74
N VAL A 165 -6.57 15.68 22.69
CA VAL A 165 -5.75 15.94 21.51
C VAL A 165 -5.14 14.64 20.99
N VAL A 166 -5.22 14.43 19.68
CA VAL A 166 -4.54 13.34 18.99
C VAL A 166 -3.52 13.92 18.01
N THR A 167 -2.27 13.47 18.09
CA THR A 167 -1.20 13.92 17.21
C THR A 167 -0.62 12.74 16.42
N LEU A 168 -0.45 12.90 15.11
CA LEU A 168 0.23 11.93 14.27
C LEU A 168 1.76 12.10 14.36
N SER A 169 2.46 10.98 14.30
CA SER A 169 3.91 10.90 14.25
C SER A 169 4.36 9.80 13.28
N ARG A 170 5.59 9.88 12.79
CA ARG A 170 6.11 8.86 11.86
C ARG A 170 6.15 7.51 12.58
N SER A 171 5.62 6.48 11.93
CA SER A 171 5.80 5.10 12.35
C SER A 171 7.29 4.77 12.38
N LEU A 172 7.82 4.36 13.53
CA LEU A 172 9.23 3.96 13.66
C LEU A 172 9.50 2.53 13.17
N SER A 173 8.52 1.85 12.59
CA SER A 173 8.69 0.48 12.10
C SER A 173 9.52 0.48 10.80
N GLY A 174 10.69 -0.15 10.87
CA GLY A 174 11.85 0.12 10.02
C GLY A 174 11.72 -0.26 8.55
N LYS A 175 12.22 0.64 7.67
CA LYS A 175 12.80 0.23 6.39
C LYS A 175 14.16 -0.42 6.66
N HIS A 176 14.20 -1.75 6.67
CA HIS A 176 15.45 -2.45 6.33
C HIS A 176 15.56 -2.45 4.81
N PHE A 177 16.59 -1.76 4.31
CA PHE A 177 17.06 -1.83 2.93
C PHE A 177 17.61 -3.23 2.62
#